data_AF-A0A8T7HWD9-F1
#
_entry.id   AF-A0A8T7HWD9-F1
#
_cell.length_a   1.000
_cell.length_b   1.000
_cell.length_c   1.000
_cell.angle_alpha   90.00
_cell.angle_beta   90.00
_cell.angle_gamma   90.00
#
_symmetry.space_group_name_H-M   'P 1'
#
loop_
_entity.id
_entity.type
_entity.pdbx_description
1 polymer ?
#
loop_
_entity_poly.entity_id
_entity_poly.type
_entity_poly.pdbx_seq_one_letter_code
_entity_poly.pdbx_strand_id
1 'polypeptide(L)'
;MASWIEKPCVELLKKLNDVPLDDQRENRQLTLLMAGLADINKEMMRRAAVSVRSQLEPEAPASPAATSPVQASTETKQAMNDVPDLDDFDSFDEELDMIEQTLIRSIND
;
A
#
# COMPACT_ATOMS: atom_id res chain seq x y z
N MET A 1 14.91 -10.06 -16.02
CA MET A 1 14.62 -9.51 -14.67
C MET A 1 14.52 -8.00 -14.79
N ALA A 2 13.64 -7.32 -14.04
CA ALA A 2 13.48 -5.87 -14.21
C ALA A 2 14.73 -5.13 -13.73
N SER A 3 15.31 -4.24 -14.54
CA SER A 3 16.61 -3.61 -14.24
C SER A 3 16.65 -2.81 -12.93
N TRP A 4 15.49 -2.38 -12.44
CA TRP A 4 15.36 -1.64 -11.19
C TRP A 4 15.53 -2.50 -9.93
N ILE A 5 15.25 -3.80 -10.00
CA ILE A 5 15.36 -4.72 -8.86
C ILE A 5 16.72 -5.40 -8.79
N GLU A 6 17.43 -5.44 -9.92
CA GLU A 6 18.71 -6.12 -10.06
C GLU A 6 19.79 -5.50 -9.18
N LYS A 7 19.95 -4.16 -9.23
CA LYS A 7 20.96 -3.46 -8.42
C LYS A 7 20.72 -3.63 -6.91
N PRO A 8 19.51 -3.38 -6.37
CA PRO A 8 19.23 -3.61 -4.95
C PRO A 8 19.45 -5.06 -4.51
N CYS A 9 19.05 -6.04 -5.32
CA CYS A 9 19.26 -7.45 -4.98
C CYS A 9 20.75 -7.81 -4.92
N VAL A 10 21.55 -7.35 -5.88
CA VAL A 10 23.00 -7.59 -5.89
C VAL A 10 23.67 -6.93 -4.68
N GLU A 11 23.27 -5.72 -4.31
CA GLU A 11 23.78 -5.05 -3.12
C GLU A 11 23.39 -5.78 -1.82
N LEU A 12 22.16 -6.29 -1.72
CA LEU A 12 21.70 -7.08 -0.59
C LEU A 12 22.51 -8.38 -0.46
N LEU A 13 22.73 -9.09 -1.56
CA LEU A 13 23.52 -10.32 -1.58
C LEU A 13 24.97 -10.08 -1.16
N LYS A 14 25.58 -8.97 -1.59
CA LYS A 14 26.92 -8.56 -1.13
C LYS A 14 26.94 -8.34 0.38
N LYS A 15 25.99 -7.56 0.91
CA LYS A 15 25.88 -7.31 2.36
C LYS A 15 25.69 -8.61 3.16
N LEU A 16 24.91 -9.57 2.66
CA LEU A 16 24.72 -10.87 3.29
C LEU A 16 25.99 -11.73 3.30
N ASN A 17 26.78 -11.65 2.23
CA ASN A 17 28.03 -12.37 2.12
C ASN A 17 29.14 -11.79 3.00
N ASP A 18 29.14 -10.47 3.19
CA ASP A 18 30.13 -9.77 4.01
C ASP A 18 29.87 -9.89 5.53
N VAL A 19 28.79 -10.57 5.95
CA VAL A 19 28.51 -10.80 7.37
C VAL A 19 29.56 -11.75 7.96
N PRO A 20 30.28 -11.34 9.02
CA PRO A 20 31.33 -12.16 9.63
C PRO A 20 30.78 -13.47 10.19
N LEU A 21 31.64 -14.48 10.22
CA LEU A 21 31.34 -15.81 10.78
C LEU A 21 31.42 -15.75 12.32
N ASP A 22 30.34 -15.27 12.95
CA ASP A 22 30.13 -15.30 14.39
C ASP A 22 28.79 -15.94 14.76
N ASP A 23 28.55 -16.17 16.05
CA ASP A 23 27.32 -16.80 16.56
C ASP A 23 26.05 -15.96 16.28
N GLN A 24 26.22 -14.68 15.89
CA GLN A 24 25.12 -13.75 15.57
C GLN A 24 24.90 -13.61 14.06
N ARG A 25 25.65 -14.35 13.24
CA ARG A 25 25.62 -14.24 11.78
C ARG A 25 24.22 -14.45 11.22
N GLU A 26 23.54 -15.52 11.62
CA GLU A 26 22.21 -15.84 11.10
C GLU A 26 21.19 -14.74 11.41
N ASN A 27 21.24 -14.20 12.64
CA ASN A 27 20.35 -13.12 13.05
C ASN A 27 20.62 -11.82 12.27
N ARG A 28 21.90 -11.46 12.07
CA ARG A 28 22.29 -10.32 11.23
C ARG A 28 21.89 -10.51 9.78
N GLN A 29 22.08 -11.71 9.23
CA GLN A 29 21.67 -12.04 7.86
C GLN A 29 20.14 -11.95 7.69
N LEU A 30 19.38 -12.50 8.63
CA LEU A 30 17.92 -12.40 8.63
C LEU A 30 17.46 -10.95 8.69
N THR A 31 18.07 -10.14 9.57
CA THR A 31 17.76 -8.71 9.70
C THR A 31 18.03 -7.96 8.40
N LEU A 32 19.18 -8.20 7.78
CA LEU A 32 19.53 -7.61 6.48
C LEU A 32 18.55 -8.02 5.38
N LEU A 33 18.16 -9.30 5.35
CA LEU A 33 17.24 -9.83 4.35
C LEU A 33 15.83 -9.24 4.51
N MET A 34 15.31 -9.16 5.74
CA MET A 34 14.02 -8.52 6.01
C MET A 34 14.03 -7.03 5.65
N ALA A 35 15.08 -6.31 6.02
CA ALA A 35 15.23 -4.90 5.66
C ALA A 35 15.30 -4.70 4.14
N GLY A 36 16.12 -5.49 3.44
CA GLY A 36 16.26 -5.41 1.99
C GLY A 36 14.97 -5.75 1.24
N LEU A 37 14.21 -6.74 1.71
CA LEU A 37 12.90 -7.07 1.14
C LEU A 37 11.87 -5.95 1.37
N ALA A 38 11.88 -5.32 2.54
CA ALA A 38 11.01 -4.18 2.82
C ALA A 38 11.27 -3.01 1.86
N ASP A 39 12.54 -2.69 1.61
CA ASP A 39 12.94 -1.65 0.65
C ASP A 39 12.48 -1.97 -0.78
N ILE A 40 12.66 -3.22 -1.22
CA ILE A 40 12.21 -3.68 -2.53
C ILE A 40 10.69 -3.60 -2.65
N ASN A 41 9.96 -4.07 -1.63
CA ASN A 41 8.50 -4.01 -1.60
C ASN A 41 7.98 -2.57 -1.65
N LYS A 42 8.64 -1.64 -0.94
CA LYS A 42 8.29 -0.22 -0.97
C LYS A 42 8.42 0.37 -2.38
N GLU A 43 9.50 0.08 -3.09
CA GLU A 43 9.69 0.55 -4.46
C GLU A 43 8.73 -0.14 -5.44
N MET A 44 8.43 -1.43 -5.24
CA MET A 44 7.40 -2.15 -6.01
C MET A 44 6.04 -1.46 -5.88
N MET A 45 5.61 -1.18 -4.65
CA MET A 45 4.35 -0.49 -4.37
C MET A 45 4.33 0.93 -4.95
N ARG A 46 5.42 1.69 -4.83
CA ARG A 46 5.52 3.02 -5.43
C ARG A 46 5.31 2.97 -6.94
N ARG A 47 5.89 1.99 -7.62
CA ARG A 47 5.75 1.80 -9.07
C ARG A 47 4.35 1.34 -9.45
N ALA A 48 3.76 0.44 -8.68
CA ALA A 48 2.37 0.03 -8.87
C ALA A 48 1.43 1.24 -8.73
N ALA A 49 1.63 2.08 -7.72
CA ALA A 49 0.85 3.30 -7.52
C ALA A 49 1.01 4.31 -8.68
N VAL A 50 2.23 4.51 -9.20
CA VAL A 50 2.45 5.35 -10.39
C VAL A 50 1.76 4.76 -11.62
N SER A 51 1.86 3.45 -11.83
CA SER A 51 1.19 2.76 -12.94
C SER A 51 -0.33 2.91 -12.87
N VAL A 52 -0.92 2.71 -11.69
CA VAL A 52 -2.36 2.87 -11.48
C VAL A 52 -2.79 4.31 -11.70
N ARG A 53 -2.03 5.30 -11.19
CA ARG A 53 -2.30 6.73 -11.46
C ARG A 53 -2.27 7.06 -12.95
N SER A 54 -1.30 6.52 -13.70
CA SER A 54 -1.22 6.73 -15.15
C SER A 54 -2.39 6.12 -15.94
N GLN A 55 -3.07 5.13 -15.37
CA GLN A 55 -4.26 4.51 -15.98
C GLN A 55 -5.57 5.21 -15.56
N LEU A 56 -5.55 5.90 -14.43
CA LEU A 56 -6.69 6.64 -13.87
C LEU A 56 -6.71 8.11 -14.25
N GLU A 57 -5.68 8.65 -14.91
CA GLU A 57 -5.71 9.97 -15.51
C GLU A 57 -6.53 9.86 -16.81
N PRO A 58 -7.81 10.26 -16.84
CA PRO A 58 -8.54 10.30 -18.09
C PRO A 58 -7.86 11.35 -18.96
N GLU A 59 -7.55 10.99 -20.21
CA GLU A 59 -7.12 11.93 -21.22
C GLU A 59 -8.13 13.10 -21.24
N ALA A 60 -7.78 14.20 -20.57
CA ALA A 60 -8.60 15.39 -20.60
C ALA A 60 -8.57 15.88 -22.05
N PRO A 61 -9.70 15.92 -22.78
CA PRO A 61 -9.68 16.54 -24.08
C PRO A 61 -9.31 18.00 -23.86
N ALA A 62 -8.16 18.41 -24.41
CA ALA A 62 -7.77 19.80 -24.51
C ALA A 62 -8.78 20.50 -25.44
N SER A 63 -9.93 20.88 -24.89
CA SER A 63 -10.90 21.74 -25.55
C SER A 63 -10.44 23.19 -25.33
N PRO A 64 -10.25 23.98 -26.40
CA PRO A 64 -9.65 25.29 -26.30
C PRO A 64 -10.60 26.27 -25.62
N ALA A 65 -10.00 27.17 -24.85
CA ALA A 65 -10.66 28.26 -24.16
C ALA A 65 -11.71 28.99 -25.04
N ALA A 66 -12.96 28.95 -24.62
CA ALA A 66 -14.00 29.89 -25.04
C ALA A 66 -14.75 30.37 -23.80
N THR A 67 -14.35 31.56 -23.37
CA THR A 67 -15.07 32.55 -22.55
C THR A 67 -16.59 32.48 -22.66
N SER A 68 -17.28 32.34 -21.52
CA SER A 68 -18.34 33.26 -21.08
C SER A 68 -18.72 32.99 -19.61
N PRO A 69 -18.83 34.03 -18.75
CA PRO A 69 -19.37 33.92 -17.40
C PRO A 69 -20.90 34.10 -17.42
N VAL A 70 -21.62 33.49 -16.48
CA VAL A 70 -22.83 34.03 -15.80
C VAL A 70 -23.45 32.99 -14.85
N GLN A 71 -23.46 33.36 -13.57
CA GLN A 71 -24.34 33.07 -12.44
C GLN A 71 -25.48 32.04 -12.59
N ALA A 72 -25.66 31.15 -11.59
CA ALA A 72 -26.62 31.35 -10.48
C ALA A 72 -26.94 30.03 -9.73
N SER A 73 -26.62 30.04 -8.43
CA SER A 73 -27.28 29.42 -7.27
C SER A 73 -28.09 28.11 -7.41
N THR A 74 -27.60 27.07 -6.72
CA THR A 74 -28.44 26.39 -5.72
C THR A 74 -27.59 25.89 -4.55
N GLU A 75 -27.99 26.34 -3.37
CA GLU A 75 -27.46 25.99 -2.06
C GLU A 75 -27.92 24.57 -1.69
N THR A 76 -27.00 23.66 -1.38
CA THR A 76 -27.29 22.49 -0.53
C THR A 76 -26.08 22.27 0.37
N LYS A 77 -26.25 22.63 1.64
CA LYS A 77 -25.35 22.31 2.73
C LYS A 77 -25.37 20.81 2.98
N GLN A 78 -24.25 20.14 2.78
CA GLN A 78 -23.82 18.93 3.49
C GLN A 78 -22.28 18.92 3.41
N ALA A 79 -21.63 19.49 4.44
CA ALA A 79 -20.86 18.74 5.43
C ALA A 79 -19.61 18.10 4.79
N MET A 80 -18.44 18.76 4.82
CA MET A 80 -17.45 18.55 5.89
C MET A 80 -17.46 17.12 6.44
N ASN A 81 -16.69 16.22 5.80
CA ASN A 81 -15.88 15.14 6.37
C ASN A 81 -15.67 14.03 5.32
N ASP A 82 -14.72 14.22 4.40
CA ASP A 82 -14.02 13.10 3.75
C ASP A 82 -12.86 12.64 4.67
N VAL A 83 -13.18 12.44 5.94
CA VAL A 83 -12.41 11.57 6.82
C VAL A 83 -13.13 10.22 6.68
N PRO A 84 -12.43 9.11 6.38
CA PRO A 84 -13.08 7.81 6.40
C PRO A 84 -13.76 7.66 7.78
N ASP A 85 -15.08 7.49 7.78
CA ASP A 85 -15.84 7.31 9.01
C ASP A 85 -15.24 6.09 9.74
N LEU A 86 -14.75 6.35 10.96
CA LEU A 86 -14.18 5.32 11.84
C LEU A 86 -15.23 4.28 12.24
N ASP A 87 -16.51 4.52 11.96
CA ASP A 87 -17.61 3.59 12.16
C ASP A 87 -17.51 2.34 11.25
N ASP A 88 -16.81 2.43 10.10
CA ASP A 88 -16.54 1.26 9.25
C ASP A 88 -15.45 0.34 9.84
N PHE A 89 -14.66 0.78 10.82
CA PHE A 89 -13.67 -0.06 11.51
C PHE A 89 -14.30 -0.97 12.58
N ASP A 90 -15.41 -0.56 13.19
CA ASP A 90 -16.15 -1.41 14.14
C ASP A 90 -16.82 -2.61 13.42
N SER A 91 -17.12 -2.46 12.12
CA SER A 91 -17.65 -3.57 11.30
C SER A 91 -16.64 -4.73 11.13
N PHE A 92 -15.34 -4.44 11.22
CA PHE A 92 -14.28 -5.45 11.15
C PHE A 92 -14.18 -6.26 12.44
N ASP A 93 -14.44 -5.64 13.59
CA ASP A 93 -14.43 -6.32 14.90
C ASP A 93 -15.64 -7.26 15.03
N GLU A 94 -16.80 -6.88 14.50
CA GLU A 94 -18.00 -7.72 14.46
C GLU A 94 -17.82 -8.93 13.51
N GLU A 95 -17.12 -8.76 12.39
CA GLU A 95 -16.77 -9.86 11.48
C GLU A 95 -15.74 -10.83 12.13
N LEU A 96 -14.78 -10.29 12.87
CA LEU A 96 -13.81 -11.09 13.64
C LEU A 96 -14.49 -11.93 14.73
N ASP A 97 -15.41 -11.35 15.49
CA ASP A 97 -16.20 -12.04 16.51
C ASP A 97 -17.04 -13.18 15.92
N MET A 98 -17.60 -12.97 14.72
CA MET A 98 -18.41 -13.98 14.03
C MET A 98 -17.54 -15.16 13.52
N ILE A 99 -16.33 -14.88 13.06
CA ILE A 99 -15.35 -15.90 12.66
C ILE A 99 -14.87 -16.69 13.88
N GLU A 100 -14.58 -16.01 14.99
CA GLU A 100 -14.14 -16.66 16.23
C GLU A 100 -15.21 -17.59 16.81
N GLN A 101 -16.47 -17.14 16.85
CA GLN A 101 -17.58 -17.98 17.31
C GLN A 101 -17.83 -19.20 16.41
N THR A 102 -17.61 -19.06 15.10
CA THR A 102 -17.72 -20.17 14.15
C THR A 102 -16.61 -21.20 14.36
N LEU A 103 -15.38 -20.74 14.63
CA LEU A 103 -14.24 -21.61 14.90
C LEU A 103 -14.41 -22.36 16.23
N ILE A 104 -14.90 -21.68 17.27
CA ILE A 104 -15.18 -22.30 18.58
C ILE A 104 -16.26 -23.39 18.47
N ARG A 105 -17.33 -23.14 17.69
CA ARG A 105 -18.36 -24.17 17.44
C ARG A 105 -17.84 -25.36 16.66
N SER A 106 -16.92 -25.15 15.71
CA SER A 106 -16.31 -26.23 14.92
C SER A 106 -15.31 -27.10 15.68
N ILE A 107 -14.80 -26.66 16.83
CA ILE A 107 -13.83 -27.41 17.64
C ILE A 107 -14.53 -28.29 18.70
N ASN A 108 -15.77 -27.98 19.04
CA ASN A 108 -16.53 -28.65 20.10
C ASN A 108 -17.56 -29.68 19.60
N ASP A 109 -17.63 -29.93 18.30
CA ASP A 109 -18.37 -31.02 17.63
C ASP A 109 -17.37 -32.02 17.04
#